data_AF-A0A1G4QHL7-F1
#
_entry.id   AF-A0A1G4QHL7-F1
#
_cell.length_a   1.000
_cell.length_b   1.000
_cell.length_c   1.000
_cell.angle_alpha   90.00
_cell.angle_beta   90.00
_cell.angle_gamma   90.00
#
_symmetry.space_group_name_H-M   'P 1'
#
loop_
_entity.id
_entity.type
_entity.pdbx_description
1 polymer ?
#
loop_
_entity_poly.entity_id
_entity_poly.type
_entity_poly.pdbx_seq_one_letter_code
_entity_poly.pdbx_strand_id
1 'polypeptide(L)'
;MSKARKRFLTILIVLIVLSAAAYLTAGLLKDRSLKDTGRIVDLNERQDIAVGERVTFEVDPDDVKSAGGDLYFVRIMFDTKTNPHNYIIYPLSGYNKGLVSSQGNSGERITATVAATGDNDLEDIAAAQTKITSDSLDFMKKLYSSGEYKDMGYDEARITRAIEVLSDRISPAGVNALRNNITKYKFQAVDVSLFSTVMSVSLCAGILCIIVLIYALLSIRFKARFLVLGTVLAVICTIGVAAFIMRHDLSTMISVREYCPGLYMAKIDNDYKLDDMMERHPASESDYLNALSGELFFGIPMSVDISSFGCSAFSAKTNDGTHLFGRNFDLGNTDGTIIYTAPSEGYRSIGICDMRVINLAGSDAITEVTSLTGRAMSRAFPYITFDGMNEKGLGIGILSLDKNPSHPDTDKPDTYMLLAIRYILDRCATVDEAVAFLKSYDVHSMAVYNYHLFITDKSGHSVVAEWVDNEMSVIEADHVCNDYMTDPDVLKTDDRYQTLDNRLAECDGVLTVSEAMDLLKDVKQDYEETATQWSCVYDLDNFKVYVVSDMAWEKVYEVTPESFT
;
A
#
# COMPACT_ATOMS: atom_id res chain seq x y z
N MET A 1 12.70 45.02 -35.79
CA MET A 1 13.55 43.99 -35.14
C MET A 1 14.93 43.98 -35.77
N SER A 2 16.01 44.00 -34.98
CA SER A 2 17.37 43.85 -35.53
C SER A 2 17.54 42.50 -36.23
N LYS A 3 18.46 42.42 -37.19
CA LYS A 3 18.75 41.19 -37.96
C LYS A 3 19.11 40.00 -37.04
N ALA A 4 19.75 40.29 -35.90
CA ALA A 4 20.05 39.33 -34.84
C ALA A 4 18.79 38.78 -34.15
N ARG A 5 17.80 39.63 -33.87
CA ARG A 5 16.53 39.23 -33.24
C ARG A 5 15.66 38.35 -34.15
N LYS A 6 15.66 38.58 -35.47
CA LYS A 6 14.97 37.70 -36.42
C LYS A 6 15.62 36.31 -36.48
N ARG A 7 16.96 36.26 -36.53
CA ARG A 7 17.71 34.98 -36.51
C ARG A 7 17.47 34.19 -35.22
N PHE A 8 17.42 34.86 -34.07
CA PHE A 8 17.13 34.21 -32.79
C PHE A 8 15.72 33.61 -32.76
N LEU A 9 14.71 34.34 -33.23
CA LEU A 9 13.32 33.84 -33.28
C LEU A 9 13.18 32.65 -34.24
N THR A 10 13.88 32.67 -35.38
CA THR A 10 13.90 31.54 -36.32
C THR A 10 14.57 30.30 -35.72
N ILE A 11 15.71 30.45 -35.04
CA ILE A 11 16.40 29.35 -34.36
C ILE A 11 15.51 28.76 -33.26
N LEU A 12 14.77 29.61 -32.54
CA LEU A 12 13.90 29.18 -31.46
C LEU A 12 12.65 28.44 -31.95
N ILE A 13 12.03 28.88 -33.06
CA ILE A 13 10.93 28.13 -33.70
C ILE A 13 11.41 26.76 -34.16
N VAL A 14 12.62 26.67 -34.71
CA VAL A 14 13.23 25.38 -35.09
C VAL A 14 13.44 24.48 -33.86
N LEU A 15 13.88 25.03 -32.72
CA LEU A 15 14.03 24.26 -31.48
C LEU A 15 12.71 23.77 -30.90
N ILE A 16 11.63 24.56 -30.97
CA ILE A 16 10.29 24.13 -30.54
C ILE A 16 9.76 22.99 -31.41
N VAL A 17 9.94 23.09 -32.73
CA VAL A 17 9.56 22.02 -33.67
C VAL A 17 10.38 20.75 -33.42
N LEU A 18 11.67 20.87 -33.11
CA LEU A 18 12.52 19.73 -32.75
C LEU A 18 12.14 19.10 -31.41
N SER A 19 11.72 19.89 -30.41
CA SER A 19 11.22 19.41 -29.12
C SER A 19 9.89 18.67 -29.26
N ALA A 20 8.94 19.24 -30.01
CA ALA A 20 7.66 18.57 -30.30
C ALA A 20 7.86 17.29 -31.12
N ALA A 21 8.80 17.30 -32.07
CA ALA A 21 9.20 16.12 -32.80
C ALA A 21 9.84 15.07 -31.88
N ALA A 22 10.68 15.47 -30.92
CA ALA A 22 11.27 14.56 -29.94
C ALA A 22 10.21 13.93 -29.01
N TYR A 23 9.18 14.69 -28.60
CA TYR A 23 8.05 14.18 -27.82
C TYR A 23 7.23 13.14 -28.62
N LEU A 24 6.92 13.44 -29.88
CA LEU A 24 6.28 12.48 -30.79
C LEU A 24 7.17 11.25 -31.05
N THR A 25 8.48 11.44 -31.16
CA THR A 25 9.45 10.35 -31.36
C THR A 25 9.56 9.49 -30.10
N ALA A 26 9.46 10.07 -28.90
CA ALA A 26 9.38 9.34 -27.63
C ALA A 26 8.08 8.54 -27.50
N GLY A 27 6.95 9.09 -27.96
CA GLY A 27 5.68 8.36 -28.08
C GLY A 27 5.73 7.21 -29.10
N LEU A 28 6.46 7.37 -30.21
CA LEU A 28 6.71 6.30 -31.19
C LEU A 28 7.74 5.27 -30.70
N LEU A 29 8.71 5.69 -29.89
CA LEU A 29 9.66 4.82 -29.21
C LEU A 29 8.98 4.00 -28.10
N LYS A 30 7.96 4.54 -27.41
CA LYS A 30 7.08 3.77 -26.50
C LYS A 30 6.52 2.53 -27.22
N ASP A 31 6.00 2.72 -28.42
CA ASP A 31 5.37 1.65 -29.20
C ASP A 31 6.40 0.74 -29.93
N ARG A 32 7.69 1.12 -30.02
CA ARG A 32 8.77 0.27 -30.56
C ARG A 32 9.56 -0.46 -29.47
N SER A 33 9.84 0.15 -28.31
CA SER A 33 10.59 -0.50 -27.23
C SER A 33 9.74 -1.52 -26.49
N LEU A 34 8.43 -1.28 -26.33
CA LEU A 34 7.47 -2.30 -25.88
C LEU A 34 7.48 -3.55 -26.77
N LYS A 35 7.95 -3.46 -28.02
CA LYS A 35 8.02 -4.59 -28.97
C LYS A 35 9.29 -5.43 -28.82
N ASP A 36 10.39 -4.86 -28.30
CA ASP A 36 11.74 -5.47 -28.41
C ASP A 36 12.48 -5.70 -27.07
N THR A 37 12.01 -5.15 -25.94
CA THR A 37 12.70 -5.29 -24.65
C THR A 37 11.82 -5.99 -23.61
N GLY A 38 11.91 -7.32 -23.57
CA GLY A 38 11.40 -8.09 -22.43
C GLY A 38 11.84 -9.54 -22.53
N ARG A 39 12.13 -10.15 -21.38
CA ARG A 39 12.52 -11.56 -21.30
C ARG A 39 11.28 -12.44 -21.45
N ILE A 40 11.35 -13.43 -22.33
CA ILE A 40 10.23 -14.35 -22.61
C ILE A 40 10.34 -15.54 -21.66
N VAL A 41 9.32 -15.80 -20.85
CA VAL A 41 9.20 -17.04 -20.06
C VAL A 41 8.15 -17.93 -20.74
N ASP A 42 8.59 -19.10 -21.19
CA ASP A 42 7.73 -20.12 -21.81
C ASP A 42 7.17 -21.04 -20.72
N LEU A 43 5.84 -21.03 -20.51
CA LEU A 43 5.18 -22.07 -19.72
C LEU A 43 4.76 -23.21 -20.66
N ASN A 44 5.26 -24.41 -20.39
CA ASN A 44 5.11 -25.58 -21.25
C ASN A 44 3.82 -26.38 -20.99
N GLU A 45 3.03 -26.00 -19.98
CA GLU A 45 1.82 -26.73 -19.60
C GLU A 45 0.57 -26.10 -20.20
N ARG A 46 -0.29 -26.95 -20.75
CA ARG A 46 -1.55 -26.55 -21.37
C ARG A 46 -2.62 -26.50 -20.28
N GLN A 47 -3.21 -25.33 -20.05
CA GLN A 47 -4.34 -25.16 -19.13
C GLN A 47 -5.55 -24.64 -19.88
N ASP A 48 -6.72 -25.19 -19.58
CA ASP A 48 -8.00 -24.69 -20.08
C ASP A 48 -8.43 -23.55 -19.15
N ILE A 49 -8.69 -22.35 -19.70
CA ILE A 49 -9.03 -21.14 -18.94
C ILE A 49 -10.40 -20.65 -19.42
N ALA A 50 -11.41 -20.72 -18.56
CA ALA A 50 -12.74 -20.20 -18.86
C ALA A 50 -12.82 -18.66 -18.66
N VAL A 51 -13.80 -18.04 -19.30
CA VAL A 51 -14.06 -16.60 -19.16
C VAL A 51 -14.45 -16.28 -17.72
N GLY A 52 -13.79 -15.29 -17.11
CA GLY A 52 -13.98 -14.93 -15.70
C GLY A 52 -13.28 -15.87 -14.71
N GLU A 53 -12.61 -16.92 -15.19
CA GLU A 53 -11.81 -17.81 -14.33
C GLU A 53 -10.48 -17.14 -13.98
N ARG A 54 -10.16 -17.15 -12.69
CA ARG A 54 -8.88 -16.70 -12.16
C ARG A 54 -7.90 -17.85 -12.27
N VAL A 55 -6.81 -17.64 -13.01
CA VAL A 55 -5.78 -18.68 -13.16
C VAL A 55 -4.51 -18.21 -12.49
N THR A 56 -4.00 -19.09 -11.64
CA THR A 56 -2.81 -18.88 -10.84
C THR A 56 -1.62 -19.58 -11.48
N PHE A 57 -0.54 -18.84 -11.72
CA PHE A 57 0.70 -19.38 -12.26
C PHE A 57 1.85 -19.21 -11.27
N GLU A 58 2.76 -20.17 -11.30
CA GLU A 58 4.01 -20.17 -10.56
C GLU A 58 5.18 -19.73 -11.47
N VAL A 59 5.88 -18.65 -11.11
CA VAL A 59 7.04 -18.13 -11.86
C VAL A 59 8.30 -18.21 -11.00
N ASP A 60 9.42 -18.67 -11.57
CA ASP A 60 10.71 -18.69 -10.87
C ASP A 60 11.22 -17.25 -10.63
N PRO A 61 11.53 -16.85 -9.39
CA PRO A 61 12.04 -15.51 -9.08
C PRO A 61 13.35 -15.16 -9.80
N ASP A 62 14.18 -16.16 -10.09
CA ASP A 62 15.47 -15.92 -10.78
C ASP A 62 15.28 -15.60 -12.28
N ASP A 63 14.11 -15.92 -12.85
CA ASP A 63 13.73 -15.46 -14.19
C ASP A 63 13.31 -13.98 -14.21
N VAL A 64 12.87 -13.43 -13.06
CA VAL A 64 12.33 -12.06 -12.90
C VAL A 64 13.39 -11.07 -12.38
N LYS A 65 14.37 -11.51 -11.57
CA LYS A 65 15.38 -10.67 -10.90
C LYS A 65 16.20 -9.71 -11.78
N SER A 66 16.30 -9.93 -13.09
CA SER A 66 17.15 -9.10 -13.96
C SER A 66 16.47 -7.85 -14.54
N ALA A 67 15.17 -7.65 -14.32
CA ALA A 67 14.44 -6.45 -14.75
C ALA A 67 14.40 -5.43 -13.59
N GLY A 68 15.40 -4.54 -13.54
CA GLY A 68 15.54 -3.57 -12.46
C GLY A 68 14.54 -2.42 -12.54
N GLY A 69 13.31 -2.63 -12.10
CA GLY A 69 12.28 -1.59 -12.01
C GLY A 69 10.92 -2.19 -11.66
N ASP A 70 10.01 -1.36 -11.17
CA ASP A 70 8.66 -1.80 -10.82
C ASP A 70 7.98 -2.42 -12.06
N LEU A 71 7.50 -3.65 -11.91
CA LEU A 71 6.97 -4.47 -12.99
C LEU A 71 5.49 -4.12 -13.17
N TYR A 72 5.12 -3.46 -14.27
CA TYR A 72 3.73 -3.02 -14.42
C TYR A 72 2.84 -3.93 -15.26
N PHE A 73 3.37 -4.85 -16.09
CA PHE A 73 2.52 -5.60 -17.03
C PHE A 73 2.97 -7.04 -17.33
N VAL A 74 1.99 -7.93 -17.46
CA VAL A 74 2.13 -9.26 -18.08
C VAL A 74 1.58 -9.22 -19.51
N ARG A 75 2.42 -9.60 -20.47
CA ARG A 75 1.99 -9.90 -21.85
C ARG A 75 1.69 -11.39 -21.95
N ILE A 76 0.49 -11.77 -22.41
CA ILE A 76 0.19 -13.16 -22.80
C ILE A 76 0.32 -13.25 -24.32
N MET A 77 1.36 -13.92 -24.82
CA MET A 77 1.51 -14.21 -26.25
C MET A 77 0.93 -15.58 -26.59
N PHE A 78 -0.04 -15.61 -27.50
CA PHE A 78 -0.59 -16.84 -28.05
C PHE A 78 0.40 -17.42 -29.06
N ASP A 79 0.79 -18.69 -28.91
CA ASP A 79 1.76 -19.37 -29.81
C ASP A 79 1.19 -19.48 -31.24
N THR A 80 1.37 -18.41 -32.00
CA THR A 80 1.34 -18.45 -33.45
C THR A 80 2.68 -17.87 -33.90
N LYS A 81 3.56 -18.75 -34.38
CA LYS A 81 4.89 -18.37 -34.92
C LYS A 81 4.84 -17.38 -36.10
N THR A 82 3.67 -16.82 -36.42
CA THR A 82 3.42 -16.01 -37.62
C THR A 82 2.79 -14.65 -37.34
N ASN A 83 2.42 -14.29 -36.10
CA ASN A 83 1.94 -12.92 -35.85
C ASN A 83 2.18 -12.40 -34.41
N PRO A 84 3.15 -11.49 -34.16
CA PRO A 84 3.47 -10.95 -32.83
C PRO A 84 2.45 -9.91 -32.32
N HIS A 85 1.25 -9.83 -32.91
CA HIS A 85 0.30 -8.73 -32.73
C HIS A 85 -0.97 -9.07 -31.92
N ASN A 86 -1.15 -10.31 -31.45
CA ASN A 86 -2.23 -10.66 -30.52
C ASN A 86 -1.67 -10.77 -29.11
N TYR A 87 -1.90 -9.73 -28.29
CA TYR A 87 -1.52 -9.72 -26.88
C TYR A 87 -2.61 -9.02 -26.07
N ILE A 88 -2.90 -9.57 -24.89
CA ILE A 88 -3.66 -8.89 -23.85
C ILE A 88 -2.66 -8.36 -22.82
N ILE A 89 -2.84 -7.11 -22.40
CA ILE A 89 -2.02 -6.43 -21.38
C ILE A 89 -2.74 -6.56 -20.04
N TYR A 90 -2.15 -7.25 -19.07
CA TYR A 90 -2.69 -7.30 -17.71
C TYR A 90 -1.80 -6.51 -16.74
N PRO A 91 -2.37 -5.62 -15.91
CA PRO A 91 -1.67 -5.11 -14.74
C PRO A 91 -1.48 -6.24 -13.71
N LEU A 92 -0.30 -6.35 -13.12
CA LEU A 92 -0.07 -7.27 -12.00
C LEU A 92 -0.69 -6.68 -10.73
N SER A 93 -1.90 -7.09 -10.39
CA SER A 93 -2.43 -6.87 -9.04
C SER A 93 -1.74 -7.84 -8.07
N GLY A 94 -1.10 -7.33 -7.02
CA GLY A 94 -0.47 -8.15 -5.97
C GLY A 94 1.04 -8.37 -6.09
N TYR A 95 1.75 -7.70 -7.01
CA TYR A 95 3.22 -7.69 -6.99
C TYR A 95 3.73 -6.76 -5.90
N ASN A 96 3.95 -7.31 -4.71
CA ASN A 96 4.59 -6.62 -3.60
C ASN A 96 6.10 -6.95 -3.64
N LYS A 97 6.94 -5.93 -3.85
CA LYS A 97 8.41 -6.07 -3.94
C LYS A 97 9.02 -6.64 -2.65
N GLY A 98 8.26 -6.63 -1.54
CA GLY A 98 8.68 -7.03 -0.20
C GLY A 98 8.73 -8.54 0.08
N LEU A 99 8.16 -9.41 -0.78
CA LEU A 99 8.19 -10.87 -0.52
C LEU A 99 9.54 -11.55 -0.82
N VAL A 100 10.54 -10.80 -1.30
CA VAL A 100 11.90 -11.33 -1.55
C VAL A 100 12.94 -10.41 -0.92
N SER A 101 12.80 -10.09 0.38
CA SER A 101 13.92 -9.59 1.19
C SER A 101 14.49 -10.73 2.06
N SER A 102 15.70 -11.13 1.68
CA SER A 102 16.78 -11.73 2.47
C SER A 102 16.63 -13.00 3.33
N GLN A 103 15.48 -13.68 3.48
CA GLN A 103 15.46 -14.99 4.17
C GLN A 103 14.65 -16.15 3.53
N GLY A 104 14.22 -16.03 2.27
CA GLY A 104 13.58 -17.14 1.55
C GLY A 104 14.58 -18.07 0.84
N ASN A 105 14.49 -19.38 1.10
CA ASN A 105 15.19 -20.44 0.37
C ASN A 105 15.07 -20.27 -1.16
N SER A 106 16.13 -20.62 -1.90
CA SER A 106 16.08 -20.82 -3.35
C SER A 106 14.98 -21.83 -3.71
N GLY A 107 13.80 -21.35 -4.12
CA GLY A 107 12.69 -22.23 -4.50
C GLY A 107 11.27 -21.66 -4.41
N GLU A 108 11.05 -20.48 -3.83
CA GLU A 108 9.70 -19.90 -3.80
C GLU A 108 9.25 -19.46 -5.18
N ARG A 109 8.06 -19.88 -5.59
CA ARG A 109 7.48 -19.59 -6.90
C ARG A 109 6.51 -18.41 -6.77
N ILE A 110 6.61 -17.41 -7.65
CA ILE A 110 5.74 -16.23 -7.67
C ILE A 110 4.36 -16.64 -8.17
N THR A 111 3.33 -16.36 -7.39
CA THR A 111 1.92 -16.65 -7.68
C THR A 111 1.28 -15.45 -8.37
N ALA A 112 0.94 -15.55 -9.66
CA ALA A 112 0.24 -14.49 -10.40
C ALA A 112 -1.16 -14.95 -10.80
N THR A 113 -2.19 -14.16 -10.47
CA THR A 113 -3.58 -14.45 -10.81
C THR A 113 -4.05 -13.57 -11.97
N VAL A 114 -4.49 -14.18 -13.08
CA VAL A 114 -5.01 -13.46 -14.26
C VAL A 114 -6.50 -13.77 -14.42
N ALA A 115 -7.32 -12.72 -14.59
CA ALA A 115 -8.74 -12.85 -14.93
C ALA A 115 -9.00 -12.21 -16.29
N ALA A 116 -9.56 -12.96 -17.26
CA ALA A 116 -9.94 -12.40 -18.55
C ALA A 116 -11.21 -11.54 -18.42
N THR A 117 -11.05 -10.22 -18.44
CA THR A 117 -12.13 -9.25 -18.18
C THR A 117 -12.49 -8.45 -19.44
N GLY A 118 -13.09 -9.11 -20.44
CA GLY A 118 -13.73 -8.41 -21.57
C GLY A 118 -14.15 -9.31 -22.73
N ASP A 119 -15.35 -9.06 -23.28
CA ASP A 119 -15.87 -9.76 -24.48
C ASP A 119 -15.07 -9.44 -25.76
N ASN A 120 -14.52 -8.23 -25.89
CA ASN A 120 -13.81 -7.78 -27.09
C ASN A 120 -12.46 -8.49 -27.31
N ASP A 121 -11.74 -8.81 -26.23
CA ASP A 121 -10.41 -9.43 -26.33
C ASP A 121 -10.48 -10.89 -26.81
N LEU A 122 -11.56 -11.59 -26.47
CA LEU A 122 -11.79 -12.98 -26.90
C LEU A 122 -12.31 -13.08 -28.34
N GLU A 123 -13.11 -12.12 -28.80
CA GLU A 123 -13.54 -12.06 -30.20
C GLU A 123 -12.36 -11.85 -31.15
N ASP A 124 -11.42 -10.97 -30.81
CA ASP A 124 -10.22 -10.72 -31.62
C ASP A 124 -9.27 -11.93 -31.67
N ILE A 125 -9.15 -12.67 -30.55
CA ILE A 125 -8.37 -13.92 -30.49
C ILE A 125 -9.02 -15.04 -31.30
N ALA A 126 -10.32 -15.26 -31.11
CA ALA A 126 -11.08 -16.27 -31.84
C ALA A 126 -11.08 -15.96 -33.34
N ALA A 127 -11.22 -14.69 -33.74
CA ALA A 127 -11.15 -14.26 -35.14
C ALA A 127 -9.77 -14.54 -35.75
N ALA A 128 -8.68 -14.23 -35.03
CA ALA A 128 -7.33 -14.48 -35.52
C ALA A 128 -6.99 -15.97 -35.63
N GLN A 129 -7.37 -16.80 -34.66
CA GLN A 129 -7.16 -18.25 -34.71
C GLN A 129 -8.03 -18.91 -35.79
N THR A 130 -9.29 -18.45 -35.95
CA THR A 130 -10.17 -18.91 -37.03
C THR A 130 -9.55 -18.60 -38.39
N LYS A 131 -8.98 -17.40 -38.56
CA LYS A 131 -8.29 -16.99 -39.79
C LYS A 131 -7.06 -17.87 -40.07
N ILE A 132 -6.21 -18.12 -39.08
CA ILE A 132 -5.01 -18.97 -39.26
C ILE A 132 -5.41 -20.43 -39.57
N THR A 133 -6.46 -20.94 -38.91
CA THR A 133 -6.97 -22.29 -39.15
C THR A 133 -7.60 -22.39 -40.55
N SER A 134 -8.27 -21.32 -41.02
CA SER A 134 -8.77 -21.21 -42.39
C SER A 134 -7.64 -21.19 -43.42
N ASP A 135 -6.60 -20.39 -43.21
CA ASP A 135 -5.44 -20.32 -44.10
C ASP A 135 -4.69 -21.68 -44.16
N SER A 136 -4.57 -22.35 -43.01
CA SER A 136 -3.99 -23.69 -42.90
C SER A 136 -4.86 -24.75 -43.59
N LEU A 137 -6.19 -24.66 -43.46
CA LEU A 137 -7.13 -25.54 -44.15
C LEU A 137 -7.03 -25.37 -45.67
N ASP A 138 -6.94 -24.13 -46.15
CA ASP A 138 -6.78 -23.84 -47.58
C ASP A 138 -5.44 -24.33 -48.12
N PHE A 139 -4.36 -24.20 -47.33
CA PHE A 139 -3.07 -24.79 -47.66
C PHE A 139 -3.16 -26.32 -47.74
N MET A 140 -3.78 -26.97 -46.75
CA MET A 140 -3.93 -28.43 -46.72
C MET A 140 -4.83 -28.94 -47.85
N LYS A 141 -5.90 -28.23 -48.21
CA LYS A 141 -6.73 -28.54 -49.38
C LYS A 141 -5.95 -28.41 -50.69
N LYS A 142 -5.12 -27.37 -50.81
CA LYS A 142 -4.22 -27.20 -51.97
C LYS A 142 -3.21 -28.34 -52.06
N LEU A 143 -2.55 -28.68 -50.95
CA LEU A 143 -1.59 -29.77 -50.86
C LEU A 143 -2.23 -31.13 -51.19
N TYR A 144 -3.47 -31.36 -50.75
CA TYR A 144 -4.26 -32.55 -51.11
C TYR A 144 -4.58 -32.58 -52.61
N SER A 145 -5.04 -31.46 -53.18
CA SER A 145 -5.39 -31.36 -54.60
C SER A 145 -4.20 -31.43 -55.55
N SER A 146 -3.01 -30.98 -55.12
CA SER A 146 -1.78 -31.06 -55.92
C SER A 146 -1.11 -32.44 -55.85
N GLY A 147 -1.41 -33.23 -54.82
CA GLY A 147 -0.81 -34.54 -54.60
C GLY A 147 0.59 -34.51 -53.94
N GLU A 148 1.14 -33.32 -53.70
CA GLU A 148 2.48 -33.10 -53.16
C GLU A 148 2.67 -33.66 -51.73
N TYR A 149 1.57 -33.91 -50.99
CA TYR A 149 1.63 -34.55 -49.68
C TYR A 149 2.27 -35.94 -49.70
N LYS A 150 2.21 -36.65 -50.84
CA LYS A 150 2.82 -37.97 -51.03
C LYS A 150 4.34 -37.88 -51.03
N ASP A 151 4.89 -36.82 -51.62
CA ASP A 151 6.33 -36.57 -51.67
C ASP A 151 6.89 -36.17 -50.29
N MET A 152 6.02 -35.68 -49.41
CA MET A 152 6.33 -35.38 -48.01
C MET A 152 6.17 -36.61 -47.08
N GLY A 153 5.86 -37.79 -47.64
CA GLY A 153 5.74 -39.04 -46.89
C GLY A 153 4.43 -39.21 -46.11
N TYR A 154 3.39 -38.43 -46.44
CA TYR A 154 2.06 -38.58 -45.84
C TYR A 154 1.16 -39.47 -46.70
N ASP A 155 0.39 -40.35 -46.07
CA ASP A 155 -0.68 -41.08 -46.76
C ASP A 155 -1.96 -40.23 -46.89
N GLU A 156 -2.85 -40.67 -47.78
CA GLU A 156 -4.08 -39.94 -48.09
C GLU A 156 -5.01 -39.82 -46.89
N ALA A 157 -5.12 -40.87 -46.07
CA ALA A 157 -5.96 -40.86 -44.89
C ALA A 157 -5.51 -39.81 -43.86
N ARG A 158 -4.20 -39.58 -43.75
CA ARG A 158 -3.60 -38.63 -42.81
C ARG A 158 -3.85 -37.18 -43.22
N ILE A 159 -3.76 -36.85 -44.51
CA ILE A 159 -4.08 -35.49 -44.98
C ILE A 159 -5.59 -35.24 -44.99
N THR A 160 -6.42 -36.22 -45.34
CA THR A 160 -7.88 -36.12 -45.23
C THR A 160 -8.32 -35.89 -43.79
N ARG A 161 -7.75 -36.65 -42.84
CA ARG A 161 -8.01 -36.44 -41.41
C ARG A 161 -7.55 -35.06 -40.91
N ALA A 162 -6.43 -34.54 -41.42
CA ALA A 162 -5.98 -33.19 -41.07
C ALA A 162 -6.93 -32.11 -41.59
N ILE A 163 -7.46 -32.26 -42.81
CA ILE A 163 -8.49 -31.38 -43.39
C ILE A 163 -9.78 -31.47 -42.57
N GLU A 164 -10.22 -32.67 -42.19
CA GLU A 164 -11.40 -32.86 -41.33
C GLU A 164 -11.24 -32.15 -39.98
N VAL A 165 -10.12 -32.37 -39.29
CA VAL A 165 -9.84 -31.73 -37.99
C VAL A 165 -9.78 -30.20 -38.10
N LEU A 166 -9.18 -29.66 -39.15
CA LEU A 166 -9.13 -28.20 -39.37
C LEU A 166 -10.51 -27.64 -39.75
N SER A 167 -11.31 -28.39 -40.50
CA SER A 167 -12.68 -28.02 -40.88
C SER A 167 -13.60 -28.00 -39.66
N ASP A 168 -13.48 -28.99 -38.77
CA ASP A 168 -14.23 -29.04 -37.51
C ASP A 168 -13.86 -27.88 -36.59
N ARG A 169 -12.58 -27.47 -36.54
CA ARG A 169 -12.11 -26.34 -35.72
C ARG A 169 -12.66 -24.99 -36.16
N ILE A 170 -12.94 -24.78 -37.45
CA ILE A 170 -13.56 -23.55 -37.96
C ILE A 170 -15.09 -23.63 -38.06
N SER A 171 -15.68 -24.77 -37.70
CA SER A 171 -17.14 -24.88 -37.60
C SER A 171 -17.68 -23.96 -36.50
N PRO A 172 -18.96 -23.58 -36.53
CA PRO A 172 -19.55 -22.75 -35.45
C PRO A 172 -19.33 -23.34 -34.05
N ALA A 173 -19.36 -24.68 -33.91
CA ALA A 173 -19.07 -25.36 -32.65
C ALA A 173 -17.57 -25.32 -32.29
N GLY A 174 -16.68 -25.47 -33.27
CA GLY A 174 -15.23 -25.39 -33.09
C GLY A 174 -14.75 -23.98 -32.71
N VAL A 175 -15.31 -22.95 -33.35
CA VAL A 175 -15.03 -21.53 -33.02
C VAL A 175 -15.51 -21.21 -31.61
N ASN A 176 -16.68 -21.73 -31.20
CA ASN A 176 -17.17 -21.54 -29.83
C ASN A 176 -16.33 -22.31 -28.80
N ALA A 177 -15.74 -23.45 -29.16
CA ALA A 177 -14.78 -24.17 -28.32
C ALA A 177 -13.41 -23.45 -28.23
N LEU A 178 -12.97 -22.76 -29.29
CA LEU A 178 -11.76 -21.92 -29.30
C LEU A 178 -11.94 -20.66 -28.46
N ARG A 179 -13.15 -20.08 -28.47
CA ARG A 179 -13.53 -18.96 -27.58
C ARG A 179 -13.32 -19.30 -26.10
N ASN A 180 -13.50 -20.57 -25.74
CA ASN A 180 -13.50 -21.04 -24.35
C ASN A 180 -12.20 -21.78 -23.94
N ASN A 181 -11.14 -21.82 -24.77
CA ASN A 181 -9.90 -22.56 -24.46
C ASN A 181 -8.62 -21.83 -24.92
N ILE A 182 -7.83 -21.32 -23.97
CA ILE A 182 -6.53 -20.67 -24.22
C ILE A 182 -5.39 -21.70 -24.20
N THR A 183 -4.94 -22.15 -25.37
CA THR A 183 -4.07 -23.36 -25.42
C THR A 183 -2.56 -23.16 -25.23
N LYS A 184 -2.01 -21.94 -25.28
CA LYS A 184 -0.58 -21.63 -25.03
C LYS A 184 -0.36 -20.14 -24.77
N TYR A 185 0.41 -19.78 -23.75
CA TYR A 185 0.75 -18.41 -23.39
C TYR A 185 2.25 -18.26 -23.11
N LYS A 186 2.82 -17.08 -23.41
CA LYS A 186 4.19 -16.69 -23.04
C LYS A 186 4.16 -15.40 -22.27
N PHE A 187 5.00 -15.27 -21.23
CA PHE A 187 5.15 -14.05 -20.45
C PHE A 187 6.23 -13.15 -21.02
N GLN A 188 6.01 -11.84 -21.02
CA GLN A 188 7.05 -10.85 -21.25
C GLN A 188 7.00 -9.79 -20.15
N ALA A 189 8.05 -9.70 -19.34
CA ALA A 189 8.23 -8.66 -18.34
C ALA A 189 8.92 -7.44 -18.95
N VAL A 190 8.39 -6.23 -18.67
CA VAL A 190 8.94 -4.96 -19.20
C VAL A 190 9.20 -3.98 -18.07
N ASP A 191 10.43 -3.49 -18.01
CA ASP A 191 10.88 -2.42 -17.12
C ASP A 191 10.49 -1.05 -17.71
N VAL A 192 9.69 -0.27 -16.96
CA VAL A 192 9.19 1.05 -17.36
C VAL A 192 9.83 2.21 -16.59
N SER A 193 10.82 1.95 -15.73
CA SER A 193 11.56 2.98 -14.99
C SER A 193 12.23 4.00 -15.93
N LEU A 194 12.68 3.54 -17.10
CA LEU A 194 13.24 4.40 -18.15
C LEU A 194 12.18 5.32 -18.78
N PHE A 195 10.91 4.90 -18.81
CA PHE A 195 9.81 5.62 -19.48
C PHE A 195 9.26 6.77 -18.64
N SER A 196 9.03 6.56 -17.35
CA SER A 196 8.64 7.63 -16.42
C SER A 196 9.69 8.75 -16.38
N THR A 197 10.96 8.35 -16.42
CA THR A 197 12.11 9.25 -16.51
C THR A 197 12.12 10.04 -17.83
N VAL A 198 11.94 9.38 -18.98
CA VAL A 198 11.91 10.05 -20.30
C VAL A 198 10.71 11.01 -20.45
N MET A 199 9.54 10.63 -19.93
CA MET A 199 8.35 11.49 -19.94
C MET A 199 8.54 12.74 -19.07
N SER A 200 9.08 12.57 -17.87
CA SER A 200 9.39 13.67 -16.94
C SER A 200 10.45 14.61 -17.53
N VAL A 201 11.52 14.06 -18.12
CA VAL A 201 12.56 14.85 -18.81
C VAL A 201 11.97 15.62 -19.99
N SER A 202 11.05 15.01 -20.76
CA SER A 202 10.41 15.66 -21.91
C SER A 202 9.47 16.78 -21.50
N LEU A 203 8.71 16.63 -20.41
CA LEU A 203 7.86 17.67 -19.84
C LEU A 203 8.70 18.85 -19.34
N CYS A 204 9.77 18.56 -18.58
CA CYS A 204 10.72 19.56 -18.11
C CYS A 204 11.39 20.32 -19.27
N ALA A 205 11.79 19.61 -20.33
CA ALA A 205 12.35 20.23 -21.53
C ALA A 205 11.34 21.12 -22.27
N GLY A 206 10.07 20.70 -22.36
CA GLY A 206 8.98 21.49 -22.93
C GLY A 206 8.72 22.77 -22.16
N ILE A 207 8.61 22.68 -20.82
CA ILE A 207 8.46 23.84 -19.92
C ILE A 207 9.66 24.80 -20.08
N LEU A 208 10.88 24.26 -20.11
CA LEU A 208 12.09 25.07 -20.30
C LEU A 208 12.06 25.81 -21.65
N CYS A 209 11.63 25.17 -22.74
CA CYS A 209 11.50 25.81 -24.05
C CYS A 209 10.47 26.95 -24.05
N ILE A 210 9.34 26.76 -23.35
CA ILE A 210 8.31 27.80 -23.19
C ILE A 210 8.85 28.98 -22.37
N ILE A 211 9.56 28.72 -21.28
CA ILE A 211 10.22 29.76 -20.46
C ILE A 211 11.22 30.54 -21.32
N VAL A 212 12.06 29.85 -22.09
CA VAL A 212 13.02 30.49 -23.01
C VAL A 212 12.31 31.34 -24.06
N LEU A 213 11.17 30.88 -24.60
CA LEU A 213 10.35 31.65 -25.55
C LEU A 213 9.74 32.91 -24.93
N ILE A 214 9.17 32.80 -23.73
CA ILE A 214 8.64 33.94 -23.00
C ILE A 214 9.76 34.96 -22.75
N TYR A 215 10.93 34.51 -22.30
CA TYR A 215 12.10 35.37 -22.11
C TYR A 215 12.59 36.02 -23.40
N ALA A 216 12.63 35.26 -24.50
CA ALA A 216 13.00 35.77 -25.82
C ALA A 216 12.06 36.89 -26.26
N LEU A 217 10.75 36.69 -26.11
CA LEU A 217 9.72 37.66 -26.46
C LEU A 217 9.77 38.89 -25.54
N LEU A 218 9.92 38.70 -24.23
CA LEU A 218 10.03 39.79 -23.26
C LEU A 218 11.31 40.61 -23.46
N SER A 219 12.41 39.98 -23.87
CA SER A 219 13.68 40.66 -24.21
C SER A 219 13.58 41.60 -25.43
N ILE A 220 12.52 41.46 -26.23
CA ILE A 220 12.24 42.39 -27.33
C ILE A 220 11.88 43.77 -26.77
N ARG A 221 11.15 43.80 -25.63
CA ARG A 221 10.53 45.00 -25.04
C ARG A 221 11.23 45.50 -23.77
N PHE A 222 11.90 44.64 -23.01
CA PHE A 222 12.50 44.97 -21.71
C PHE A 222 14.02 44.71 -21.66
N LYS A 223 14.76 45.47 -20.83
CA LYS A 223 16.20 45.27 -20.61
C LYS A 223 16.45 44.04 -19.72
N ALA A 224 17.53 43.29 -19.98
CA ALA A 224 17.85 42.03 -19.30
C ALA A 224 17.80 42.11 -17.75
N ARG A 225 18.33 43.18 -17.14
CA ARG A 225 18.30 43.37 -15.67
C ARG A 225 16.89 43.36 -15.06
N PHE A 226 15.88 43.87 -15.78
CA PHE A 226 14.50 43.88 -15.32
C PHE A 226 13.82 42.51 -15.48
N LEU A 227 14.25 41.72 -16.48
CA LEU A 227 13.77 40.35 -16.68
C LEU A 227 14.31 39.39 -15.61
N VAL A 228 15.60 39.53 -15.28
CA VAL A 228 16.24 38.78 -14.20
C VAL A 228 15.57 39.13 -12.87
N LEU A 229 15.44 40.42 -12.55
CA LEU A 229 14.78 40.85 -11.31
C LEU A 229 13.32 40.40 -11.24
N GLY A 230 12.56 40.55 -12.33
CA GLY A 230 11.16 40.10 -12.39
C GLY A 230 11.01 38.59 -12.21
N THR A 231 11.97 37.80 -12.69
CA THR A 231 11.92 36.35 -12.53
C THR A 231 12.35 35.91 -11.15
N VAL A 232 13.38 36.52 -10.58
CA VAL A 232 13.74 36.27 -9.17
C VAL A 232 12.53 36.58 -8.28
N LEU A 233 11.85 37.71 -8.50
CA LEU A 233 10.61 38.05 -7.80
C LEU A 233 9.51 37.02 -8.04
N ALA A 234 9.27 36.60 -9.29
CA ALA A 234 8.24 35.60 -9.60
C ALA A 234 8.53 34.25 -8.94
N VAL A 235 9.80 33.80 -8.92
CA VAL A 235 10.23 32.57 -8.25
C VAL A 235 10.04 32.68 -6.75
N ILE A 236 10.46 33.79 -6.13
CA ILE A 236 10.25 34.04 -4.69
C ILE A 236 8.76 34.05 -4.37
N CYS A 237 7.93 34.72 -5.17
CA CYS A 237 6.48 34.74 -4.98
C CYS A 237 5.88 33.33 -5.14
N THR A 238 6.33 32.56 -6.13
CA THR A 238 5.84 31.19 -6.36
C THR A 238 6.22 30.27 -5.19
N ILE A 239 7.47 30.33 -4.73
CA ILE A 239 7.94 29.59 -3.55
C ILE A 239 7.16 30.03 -2.31
N GLY A 240 6.94 31.34 -2.13
CA GLY A 240 6.17 31.89 -1.01
C GLY A 240 4.71 31.43 -1.01
N VAL A 241 4.05 31.40 -2.17
CA VAL A 241 2.68 30.88 -2.31
C VAL A 241 2.65 29.38 -2.07
N ALA A 242 3.58 28.61 -2.64
CA ALA A 242 3.67 27.17 -2.42
C ALA A 242 3.92 26.83 -0.94
N ALA A 243 4.86 27.52 -0.29
CA ALA A 243 5.14 27.36 1.13
C ALA A 243 3.97 27.78 2.02
N PHE A 244 3.20 28.80 1.62
CA PHE A 244 1.99 29.20 2.34
C PHE A 244 0.87 28.16 2.20
N ILE A 245 0.69 27.56 1.03
CA ILE A 245 -0.27 26.48 0.80
C ILE A 245 0.14 25.23 1.59
N MET A 246 1.41 24.83 1.48
CA MET A 246 1.98 23.65 2.15
C MET A 246 2.38 23.91 3.61
N ARG A 247 2.00 25.04 4.21
CA ARG A 247 2.51 25.45 5.54
C ARG A 247 2.23 24.42 6.63
N HIS A 248 1.09 23.73 6.54
CA HIS A 248 0.66 22.72 7.51
C HIS A 248 1.39 21.38 7.31
N ASP A 249 1.62 20.97 6.06
CA ASP A 249 2.48 19.84 5.74
C ASP A 249 3.92 20.10 6.18
N LEU A 250 4.47 21.29 5.89
CA LEU A 250 5.81 21.70 6.29
C LEU A 250 5.94 21.77 7.82
N SER A 251 4.93 22.30 8.51
CA SER A 251 4.84 22.32 9.98
C SER A 251 4.96 20.90 10.56
N THR A 252 4.21 19.96 9.98
CA THR A 252 4.26 18.54 10.35
C THR A 252 5.64 17.93 10.11
N MET A 253 6.20 18.11 8.91
CA MET A 253 7.54 17.62 8.55
C MET A 253 8.64 18.18 9.46
N ILE A 254 8.59 19.47 9.81
CA ILE A 254 9.59 20.14 10.65
C ILE A 254 9.48 19.67 12.10
N SER A 255 8.27 19.34 12.57
CA SER A 255 8.04 18.94 13.96
C SER A 255 8.71 17.63 14.36
N VAL A 256 8.98 16.73 13.38
CA VAL A 256 9.57 15.41 13.64
C VAL A 256 10.93 15.57 14.31
N ARG A 257 11.11 14.93 15.47
CA ARG A 257 12.37 14.96 16.21
C ARG A 257 12.51 13.69 17.05
N GLU A 258 13.74 13.27 17.28
CA GLU A 258 14.02 12.26 18.30
C GLU A 258 13.68 12.85 19.68
N TYR A 259 12.98 12.08 20.49
CA TYR A 259 12.61 12.47 21.86
C TYR A 259 13.50 11.78 22.88
N CYS A 260 13.67 10.47 22.71
CA CYS A 260 14.72 9.68 23.34
C CYS A 260 15.17 8.56 22.39
N PRO A 261 16.26 7.83 22.70
CA PRO A 261 16.65 6.68 21.89
C PRO A 261 15.45 5.73 21.68
N GLY A 262 15.22 5.30 20.43
CA GLY A 262 14.11 4.42 20.06
C GLY A 262 12.73 5.10 19.93
N LEU A 263 12.59 6.37 20.34
CA LEU A 263 11.29 7.06 20.40
C LEU A 263 11.35 8.49 19.87
N TYR A 264 10.57 8.75 18.83
CA TYR A 264 10.44 10.05 18.19
C TYR A 264 9.14 10.75 18.59
N MET A 265 9.03 12.03 18.24
CA MET A 265 7.80 12.82 18.35
C MET A 265 7.49 13.57 17.07
N ALA A 266 6.20 13.71 16.75
CA ALA A 266 5.72 14.57 15.67
C ALA A 266 4.40 15.26 16.04
N LYS A 267 4.30 16.56 15.73
CA LYS A 267 3.03 17.29 15.76
C LYS A 267 2.40 17.21 14.38
N ILE A 268 1.21 16.62 14.29
CA ILE A 268 0.47 16.50 13.04
C ILE A 268 -0.40 17.75 12.87
N ASP A 269 0.02 18.62 11.97
CA ASP A 269 -0.65 19.87 11.63
C ASP A 269 -1.26 19.83 10.22
N ASN A 270 -0.85 18.87 9.38
CA ASN A 270 -1.43 18.66 8.07
C ASN A 270 -2.87 18.14 8.17
N ASP A 271 -3.68 18.49 7.18
CA ASP A 271 -4.94 17.82 6.94
C ASP A 271 -4.64 16.42 6.41
N TYR A 272 -4.83 15.41 7.26
CA TYR A 272 -4.61 14.01 6.90
C TYR A 272 -5.82 13.38 6.23
N LYS A 273 -6.88 14.12 5.88
CA LYS A 273 -7.93 13.63 4.97
C LYS A 273 -8.80 12.49 5.50
N LEU A 274 -9.08 12.48 6.82
CA LEU A 274 -9.85 11.40 7.45
C LEU A 274 -11.23 11.19 6.80
N ASP A 275 -11.99 12.26 6.56
CA ASP A 275 -13.33 12.15 5.97
C ASP A 275 -13.27 11.61 4.53
N ASP A 276 -12.34 12.14 3.72
CA ASP A 276 -12.10 11.67 2.34
C ASP A 276 -11.60 10.20 2.31
N MET A 277 -10.91 9.74 3.35
CA MET A 277 -10.48 8.34 3.49
C MET A 277 -11.65 7.43 3.90
N MET A 278 -12.51 7.88 4.80
CA MET A 278 -13.70 7.12 5.23
C MET A 278 -14.75 7.01 4.12
N GLU A 279 -14.99 8.07 3.34
CA GLU A 279 -15.95 8.08 2.22
C GLU A 279 -15.54 7.16 1.06
N ARG A 280 -14.27 6.76 0.99
CA ARG A 280 -13.78 5.84 -0.04
C ARG A 280 -14.16 4.38 0.20
N HIS A 281 -14.48 4.02 1.44
CA HIS A 281 -14.79 2.65 1.84
C HIS A 281 -13.78 1.62 1.29
N PRO A 282 -12.50 1.69 1.70
CA PRO A 282 -11.47 0.82 1.14
C PRO A 282 -11.74 -0.65 1.51
N ALA A 283 -12.11 -1.45 0.50
CA ALA A 283 -12.45 -2.88 0.63
C ALA A 283 -11.24 -3.82 0.49
N SER A 284 -10.07 -3.28 0.11
CA SER A 284 -8.83 -4.04 -0.01
C SER A 284 -7.61 -3.25 0.44
N GLU A 285 -6.51 -3.93 0.76
CA GLU A 285 -5.26 -3.30 1.21
C GLU A 285 -4.72 -2.39 0.09
N SER A 286 -4.83 -2.84 -1.16
CA SER A 286 -4.48 -2.01 -2.32
C SER A 286 -5.34 -0.75 -2.42
N ASP A 287 -6.64 -0.84 -2.15
CA ASP A 287 -7.53 0.32 -2.20
C ASP A 287 -7.20 1.30 -1.08
N TYR A 288 -6.93 0.80 0.13
CA TYR A 288 -6.48 1.60 1.26
C TYR A 288 -5.16 2.32 0.98
N LEU A 289 -4.15 1.62 0.47
CA LEU A 289 -2.85 2.20 0.15
C LEU A 289 -2.93 3.19 -1.02
N ASN A 290 -3.75 2.91 -2.04
CA ASN A 290 -3.99 3.83 -3.15
C ASN A 290 -4.70 5.09 -2.69
N ALA A 291 -5.66 4.96 -1.77
CA ALA A 291 -6.35 6.11 -1.16
C ALA A 291 -5.36 6.99 -0.40
N LEU A 292 -4.55 6.38 0.47
CA LEU A 292 -3.56 7.09 1.28
C LEU A 292 -2.48 7.75 0.41
N SER A 293 -1.97 7.04 -0.61
CA SER A 293 -1.04 7.57 -1.60
C SER A 293 -1.63 8.75 -2.38
N GLY A 294 -2.87 8.61 -2.84
CA GLY A 294 -3.58 9.63 -3.62
C GLY A 294 -3.79 10.92 -2.83
N GLU A 295 -4.25 10.80 -1.58
CA GLU A 295 -4.57 11.95 -0.73
C GLU A 295 -3.33 12.64 -0.16
N LEU A 296 -2.37 11.85 0.31
CA LEU A 296 -1.26 12.40 1.09
C LEU A 296 0.02 12.53 0.27
N PHE A 297 0.22 11.73 -0.78
CA PHE A 297 1.51 11.64 -1.47
C PHE A 297 1.43 11.90 -2.97
N PHE A 298 0.38 12.57 -3.44
CA PHE A 298 0.20 12.93 -4.85
C PHE A 298 0.25 11.71 -5.79
N GLY A 299 -0.20 10.54 -5.30
CA GLY A 299 -0.19 9.28 -6.04
C GLY A 299 1.17 8.59 -6.13
N ILE A 300 2.17 9.03 -5.34
CA ILE A 300 3.43 8.28 -5.20
C ILE A 300 3.13 6.99 -4.44
N PRO A 301 3.38 5.81 -5.03
CA PRO A 301 3.06 4.53 -4.39
C PRO A 301 3.74 4.39 -3.02
N MET A 302 3.01 3.81 -2.08
CA MET A 302 3.51 3.46 -0.76
C MET A 302 3.42 1.96 -0.53
N SER A 303 4.42 1.42 0.14
CA SER A 303 4.40 0.06 0.67
C SER A 303 4.32 0.13 2.18
N VAL A 304 3.43 -0.67 2.76
CA VAL A 304 3.41 -0.94 4.20
C VAL A 304 3.80 -2.37 4.46
N ASP A 305 4.44 -2.62 5.59
CA ASP A 305 4.74 -3.95 6.09
C ASP A 305 4.25 -4.08 7.52
N ILE A 306 3.14 -4.79 7.71
CA ILE A 306 2.59 -5.06 9.04
C ILE A 306 2.86 -6.52 9.34
N SER A 307 3.83 -6.75 10.21
CA SER A 307 4.17 -8.07 10.73
C SER A 307 3.32 -8.44 11.95
N SER A 308 3.38 -9.69 12.40
CA SER A 308 2.80 -10.07 13.70
C SER A 308 3.57 -9.39 14.83
N PHE A 309 2.85 -8.93 15.84
CA PHE A 309 3.42 -8.29 17.03
C PHE A 309 2.71 -8.77 18.29
N GLY A 310 3.46 -8.92 19.38
CA GLY A 310 2.88 -9.15 20.70
C GLY A 310 2.37 -7.83 21.28
N CYS A 311 1.35 -7.88 22.12
CA CYS A 311 0.90 -6.73 22.90
C CYS A 311 0.25 -7.23 24.20
N SER A 312 0.15 -6.34 25.19
CA SER A 312 -0.72 -6.52 26.35
C SER A 312 -1.33 -5.17 26.70
N ALA A 313 -2.57 -5.17 27.19
CA ALA A 313 -3.30 -3.96 27.52
C ALA A 313 -4.19 -4.15 28.75
N PHE A 314 -4.44 -3.08 29.49
CA PHE A 314 -5.38 -3.07 30.60
C PHE A 314 -5.97 -1.69 30.88
N SER A 315 -7.12 -1.67 31.56
CA SER A 315 -7.75 -0.50 32.17
C SER A 315 -7.63 -0.60 33.68
N ALA A 316 -7.32 0.52 34.34
CA ALA A 316 -7.28 0.61 35.80
C ALA A 316 -7.80 1.99 36.24
N LYS A 317 -7.89 2.20 37.55
CA LYS A 317 -8.15 3.53 38.13
C LYS A 317 -7.18 3.81 39.27
N THR A 318 -6.90 5.07 39.55
CA THR A 318 -6.17 5.47 40.74
C THR A 318 -7.10 5.53 41.96
N ASN A 319 -6.50 5.65 43.15
CA ASN A 319 -7.25 5.87 44.40
C ASN A 319 -8.13 7.15 44.39
N ASP A 320 -7.78 8.15 43.58
CA ASP A 320 -8.56 9.38 43.43
C ASP A 320 -9.62 9.32 42.31
N GLY A 321 -9.73 8.17 41.62
CA GLY A 321 -10.74 7.93 40.59
C GLY A 321 -10.33 8.34 39.17
N THR A 322 -9.06 8.68 38.95
CA THR A 322 -8.49 8.91 37.61
C THR A 322 -8.38 7.58 36.86
N HIS A 323 -8.83 7.53 35.61
CA HIS A 323 -8.83 6.32 34.79
C HIS A 323 -7.54 6.21 33.98
N LEU A 324 -6.98 5.00 33.97
CA LEU A 324 -5.72 4.67 33.34
C LEU A 324 -5.94 3.63 32.24
N PHE A 325 -5.26 3.80 31.11
CA PHE A 325 -5.11 2.79 30.07
C PHE A 325 -3.63 2.42 29.94
N GLY A 326 -3.28 1.18 30.29
CA GLY A 326 -1.92 0.64 30.17
C GLY A 326 -1.77 -0.21 28.91
N ARG A 327 -0.63 -0.11 28.22
CA ARG A 327 -0.29 -0.97 27.07
C ARG A 327 1.22 -1.21 26.90
N ASN A 328 1.60 -2.44 26.56
CA ASN A 328 2.89 -2.77 25.95
C ASN A 328 2.73 -3.00 24.44
N PHE A 329 3.76 -2.62 23.69
CA PHE A 329 3.95 -3.01 22.29
C PHE A 329 5.22 -3.86 22.14
N ASP A 330 5.05 -5.10 21.68
CA ASP A 330 6.09 -6.13 21.67
C ASP A 330 6.42 -6.52 20.22
N LEU A 331 7.43 -5.87 19.65
CA LEU A 331 7.93 -6.16 18.31
C LEU A 331 9.42 -5.89 18.23
N GLY A 332 10.23 -6.93 17.96
CA GLY A 332 11.66 -6.77 17.84
C GLY A 332 12.08 -5.78 16.75
N ASN A 333 13.14 -5.01 17.01
CA ASN A 333 13.80 -4.12 16.06
C ASN A 333 12.86 -3.10 15.40
N THR A 334 12.19 -2.26 16.19
CA THR A 334 11.46 -1.10 15.64
C THR A 334 11.63 0.15 16.51
N ASP A 335 11.26 1.30 15.96
CA ASP A 335 11.21 2.59 16.66
C ASP A 335 9.75 3.08 16.73
N GLY A 336 9.39 3.73 17.84
CA GLY A 336 8.09 4.37 18.01
C GLY A 336 8.11 5.84 17.62
N THR A 337 6.99 6.39 17.15
CA THR A 337 6.77 7.85 17.11
C THR A 337 5.50 8.22 17.85
N ILE A 338 5.64 9.04 18.90
CA ILE A 338 4.49 9.66 19.56
C ILE A 338 4.00 10.81 18.69
N ILE A 339 2.71 10.79 18.35
CA ILE A 339 2.07 11.85 17.59
C ILE A 339 1.06 12.59 18.44
N TYR A 340 0.94 13.89 18.17
CA TYR A 340 -0.17 14.71 18.65
C TYR A 340 -0.94 15.27 17.46
N THR A 341 -2.25 15.03 17.44
CA THR A 341 -3.17 15.55 16.43
C THR A 341 -4.14 16.54 17.08
N ALA A 342 -4.54 17.56 16.31
CA ALA A 342 -5.58 18.52 16.70
C ALA A 342 -6.40 18.94 15.47
N PRO A 343 -7.14 18.00 14.85
CA PRO A 343 -7.95 18.29 13.66
C PRO A 343 -9.00 19.36 13.95
N SER A 344 -9.33 20.17 12.93
CA SER A 344 -10.31 21.25 13.09
C SER A 344 -11.73 20.75 13.39
N GLU A 345 -12.09 19.58 12.86
CA GLU A 345 -13.40 18.95 13.01
C GLU A 345 -13.28 17.60 13.76
N GLY A 346 -12.48 17.53 14.83
CA GLY A 346 -12.31 16.30 15.62
C GLY A 346 -11.65 16.53 16.96
N TYR A 347 -11.45 15.47 17.71
CA TYR A 347 -10.80 15.50 19.01
C TYR A 347 -9.28 15.55 18.89
N ARG A 348 -8.65 16.29 19.80
CA ARG A 348 -7.20 16.21 20.01
C ARG A 348 -6.86 14.82 20.52
N SER A 349 -5.76 14.24 20.03
CA SER A 349 -5.30 12.93 20.47
C SER A 349 -3.79 12.86 20.62
N ILE A 350 -3.33 11.99 21.51
CA ILE A 350 -1.94 11.54 21.60
C ILE A 350 -1.95 10.04 21.30
N GLY A 351 -1.10 9.59 20.39
CA GLY A 351 -0.96 8.16 20.08
C GLY A 351 0.44 7.80 19.64
N ILE A 352 0.73 6.52 19.51
CA ILE A 352 2.06 6.01 19.12
C ILE A 352 1.95 5.21 17.84
N CYS A 353 2.89 5.49 16.93
CA CYS A 353 3.01 4.86 15.63
C CYS A 353 4.22 3.94 15.59
N ASP A 354 4.10 2.82 14.88
CA ASP A 354 5.22 1.93 14.59
C ASP A 354 5.91 2.34 13.28
N MET A 355 7.19 2.72 13.36
CA MET A 355 7.95 3.19 12.20
C MET A 355 8.34 2.08 11.22
N ARG A 356 8.34 0.81 11.66
CA ARG A 356 8.60 -0.33 10.77
C ARG A 356 7.50 -0.49 9.73
N VAL A 357 6.26 -0.12 10.06
CA VAL A 357 5.10 -0.23 9.15
C VAL A 357 5.30 0.49 7.82
N ILE A 358 6.08 1.55 7.79
CA ILE A 358 6.40 2.34 6.59
C ILE A 358 7.90 2.29 6.24
N ASN A 359 8.60 1.25 6.70
CA ASN A 359 10.01 1.00 6.44
C ASN A 359 10.95 2.13 6.92
N LEU A 360 10.61 2.81 8.03
CA LEU A 360 11.46 3.83 8.64
C LEU A 360 12.27 3.32 9.85
N ALA A 361 12.02 2.07 10.29
CA ALA A 361 12.76 1.39 11.35
C ALA A 361 12.88 -0.11 11.04
N GLY A 362 13.76 -0.81 11.77
CA GLY A 362 14.08 -2.22 11.58
C GLY A 362 15.16 -2.52 10.55
N SER A 363 15.42 -3.80 10.30
CA SER A 363 16.51 -4.28 9.42
C SER A 363 16.40 -3.81 7.98
N ASP A 364 15.18 -3.56 7.52
CA ASP A 364 14.85 -3.19 6.15
C ASP A 364 14.53 -1.70 6.01
N ALA A 365 14.88 -0.88 7.01
CA ALA A 365 14.67 0.56 6.98
C ALA A 365 15.30 1.18 5.72
N ILE A 366 14.47 1.84 4.90
CA ILE A 366 14.94 2.49 3.68
C ILE A 366 15.59 3.85 3.96
N THR A 367 15.30 4.43 5.13
CA THR A 367 15.82 5.72 5.60
C THR A 367 15.52 5.93 7.08
N GLU A 368 16.09 6.98 7.69
CA GLU A 368 15.84 7.37 9.07
C GLU A 368 14.55 8.20 9.21
N VAL A 369 13.87 8.10 10.35
CA VAL A 369 12.65 8.89 10.69
C VAL A 369 12.87 10.40 10.52
N THR A 370 14.05 10.90 10.90
CA THR A 370 14.35 12.35 10.87
C THR A 370 14.91 12.84 9.53
N SER A 371 15.13 11.95 8.56
CA SER A 371 15.55 12.30 7.20
C SER A 371 14.49 13.12 6.46
N LEU A 372 14.84 13.73 5.32
CA LEU A 372 13.86 14.44 4.51
C LEU A 372 12.69 13.53 4.07
N THR A 373 13.00 12.29 3.71
CA THR A 373 12.01 11.29 3.30
C THR A 373 11.17 10.84 4.49
N GLY A 374 11.77 10.50 5.63
CA GLY A 374 11.03 10.12 6.85
C GLY A 374 10.11 11.24 7.34
N ARG A 375 10.59 12.50 7.29
CA ARG A 375 9.77 13.68 7.56
C ARG A 375 8.61 13.82 6.57
N ALA A 376 8.81 13.55 5.29
CA ALA A 376 7.73 13.62 4.31
C ALA A 376 6.65 12.54 4.60
N MET A 377 7.07 11.36 5.06
CA MET A 377 6.18 10.26 5.44
C MET A 377 5.37 10.55 6.72
N SER A 378 5.75 11.54 7.53
CA SER A 378 5.02 11.86 8.78
C SER A 378 3.57 12.28 8.58
N ARG A 379 3.21 12.68 7.35
CA ARG A 379 1.83 12.95 6.93
C ARG A 379 0.93 11.71 7.06
N ALA A 380 1.49 10.50 6.96
CA ALA A 380 0.79 9.23 7.11
C ALA A 380 0.76 8.70 8.55
N PHE A 381 1.50 9.29 9.49
CA PHE A 381 1.58 8.76 10.87
C PHE A 381 0.21 8.52 11.54
N PRO A 382 -0.81 9.40 11.36
CA PRO A 382 -2.14 9.15 11.91
C PRO A 382 -2.76 7.80 11.47
N TYR A 383 -2.38 7.30 10.29
CA TYR A 383 -2.88 6.05 9.70
C TYR A 383 -2.03 4.82 10.01
N ILE A 384 -0.99 5.00 10.82
CA ILE A 384 -0.15 3.93 11.38
C ILE A 384 -0.04 4.04 12.89
N THR A 385 -1.07 4.61 13.53
CA THR A 385 -1.19 4.74 14.98
C THR A 385 -1.79 3.47 15.57
N PHE A 386 -1.06 2.81 16.47
CA PHE A 386 -1.44 1.53 17.03
C PHE A 386 -2.21 1.68 18.34
N ASP A 387 -1.83 2.66 19.17
CA ASP A 387 -2.55 3.06 20.38
C ASP A 387 -2.63 4.57 20.50
N GLY A 388 -3.58 5.02 21.32
CA GLY A 388 -3.61 6.39 21.81
C GLY A 388 -4.78 6.64 22.74
N MET A 389 -4.90 7.91 23.13
CA MET A 389 -6.09 8.46 23.77
C MET A 389 -6.48 9.78 23.13
N ASN A 390 -7.73 10.19 23.31
CA ASN A 390 -8.19 11.52 22.94
C ASN A 390 -8.55 12.39 24.15
N GLU A 391 -8.76 13.68 23.90
CA GLU A 391 -9.08 14.68 24.94
C GLU A 391 -10.43 14.47 25.64
N LYS A 392 -11.27 13.56 25.10
CA LYS A 392 -12.52 13.18 25.74
C LYS A 392 -12.31 12.08 26.78
N GLY A 393 -11.14 11.46 26.81
CA GLY A 393 -10.76 10.40 27.73
C GLY A 393 -11.13 9.01 27.21
N LEU A 394 -11.18 8.83 25.89
CA LEU A 394 -11.25 7.52 25.24
C LEU A 394 -9.83 7.07 24.90
N GLY A 395 -9.47 5.85 25.29
CA GLY A 395 -8.25 5.14 24.91
C GLY A 395 -8.55 3.94 24.02
N ILE A 396 -7.64 3.64 23.10
CA ILE A 396 -7.74 2.48 22.20
C ILE A 396 -6.35 1.89 21.91
N GLY A 397 -6.28 0.57 21.78
CA GLY A 397 -5.09 -0.13 21.30
C GLY A 397 -5.45 -1.37 20.47
N ILE A 398 -4.66 -1.64 19.43
CA ILE A 398 -4.73 -2.84 18.60
C ILE A 398 -3.76 -3.92 19.09
N LEU A 399 -4.18 -5.18 19.14
CA LEU A 399 -3.30 -6.31 19.45
C LEU A 399 -3.43 -7.39 18.38
N SER A 400 -2.30 -8.00 18.00
CA SER A 400 -2.26 -9.06 16.98
C SER A 400 -2.73 -10.39 17.54
N LEU A 401 -3.41 -11.16 16.70
CA LEU A 401 -3.85 -12.51 17.00
C LEU A 401 -3.19 -13.46 15.98
N ASP A 402 -2.69 -14.61 16.44
CA ASP A 402 -2.18 -15.66 15.56
C ASP A 402 -3.34 -16.44 14.90
N LYS A 403 -4.09 -15.73 14.06
CA LYS A 403 -5.34 -16.16 13.41
C LYS A 403 -5.39 -15.58 12.00
N ASN A 404 -6.11 -16.26 11.12
CA ASN A 404 -6.37 -15.78 9.76
C ASN A 404 -7.03 -14.39 9.78
N PRO A 405 -6.67 -13.49 8.86
CA PRO A 405 -7.20 -12.13 8.82
C PRO A 405 -8.72 -12.15 8.63
N SER A 406 -9.39 -11.18 9.24
CA SER A 406 -10.83 -11.02 9.10
C SER A 406 -11.16 -10.07 7.96
N HIS A 407 -12.08 -10.52 7.11
CA HIS A 407 -12.67 -9.73 6.03
C HIS A 407 -14.19 -9.98 6.01
N PRO A 408 -14.95 -9.31 6.88
CA PRO A 408 -16.41 -9.30 6.79
C PRO A 408 -16.85 -8.78 5.42
N ASP A 409 -17.92 -9.36 4.88
CA ASP A 409 -18.48 -9.03 3.56
C ASP A 409 -20.01 -8.99 3.69
N THR A 410 -20.52 -7.85 4.14
CA THR A 410 -21.95 -7.59 4.38
C THR A 410 -22.40 -6.35 3.60
N ASP A 411 -23.63 -5.87 3.83
CA ASP A 411 -24.14 -4.64 3.20
C ASP A 411 -23.59 -3.34 3.84
N LYS A 412 -22.69 -3.45 4.82
CA LYS A 412 -22.10 -2.30 5.51
C LYS A 412 -20.95 -1.71 4.69
N PRO A 413 -20.64 -0.42 4.85
CA PRO A 413 -19.44 0.16 4.26
C PRO A 413 -18.16 -0.50 4.81
N ASP A 414 -17.17 -0.67 3.95
CA ASP A 414 -15.86 -1.19 4.31
C ASP A 414 -14.98 -0.15 5.00
N THR A 415 -14.12 -0.62 5.89
CA THR A 415 -13.00 0.17 6.44
C THR A 415 -11.86 -0.75 6.86
N TYR A 416 -10.72 -0.17 7.20
CA TYR A 416 -9.53 -0.88 7.65
C TYR A 416 -9.22 -0.61 9.12
N MET A 417 -8.63 -1.57 9.82
CA MET A 417 -8.41 -1.51 11.27
C MET A 417 -7.69 -0.23 11.74
N LEU A 418 -6.59 0.17 11.09
CA LEU A 418 -5.86 1.41 11.46
C LEU A 418 -6.65 2.69 11.11
N LEU A 419 -7.43 2.66 10.03
CA LEU A 419 -8.34 3.76 9.68
C LEU A 419 -9.46 3.90 10.72
N ALA A 420 -10.01 2.77 11.19
CA ALA A 420 -11.00 2.72 12.25
C ALA A 420 -10.44 3.28 13.56
N ILE A 421 -9.21 2.93 13.96
CA ILE A 421 -8.54 3.49 15.15
C ILE A 421 -8.42 5.00 15.04
N ARG A 422 -7.95 5.50 13.89
CA ARG A 422 -7.84 6.95 13.66
C ARG A 422 -9.20 7.64 13.75
N TYR A 423 -10.24 7.06 13.15
CA TYR A 423 -11.59 7.58 13.23
C TYR A 423 -12.10 7.63 14.68
N ILE A 424 -11.92 6.54 15.42
CA ILE A 424 -12.36 6.44 16.83
C ILE A 424 -11.70 7.52 17.67
N LEU A 425 -10.37 7.69 17.56
CA LEU A 425 -9.66 8.71 18.30
C LEU A 425 -10.13 10.13 17.95
N ASP A 426 -10.51 10.41 16.69
CA ASP A 426 -10.94 11.74 16.25
C ASP A 426 -12.43 12.03 16.51
N ARG A 427 -13.30 11.01 16.55
CA ARG A 427 -14.75 11.17 16.46
C ARG A 427 -15.55 10.57 17.62
N CYS A 428 -14.98 9.65 18.39
CA CYS A 428 -15.68 8.97 19.48
C CYS A 428 -15.19 9.49 20.84
N ALA A 429 -16.11 9.77 21.75
CA ALA A 429 -15.82 10.23 23.11
C ALA A 429 -15.93 9.12 24.16
N THR A 430 -16.61 8.01 23.83
CA THR A 430 -16.91 6.89 24.74
C THR A 430 -16.74 5.55 24.05
N VAL A 431 -16.59 4.49 24.85
CA VAL A 431 -16.56 3.09 24.39
C VAL A 431 -17.81 2.76 23.59
N ASP A 432 -18.99 3.18 24.07
CA ASP A 432 -20.26 2.94 23.39
C ASP A 432 -20.30 3.56 21.98
N GLU A 433 -19.80 4.79 21.81
CA GLU A 433 -19.70 5.44 20.50
C GLU A 433 -18.73 4.70 19.58
N ALA A 434 -17.57 4.26 20.10
CA ALA A 434 -16.59 3.50 19.34
C ALA A 434 -17.16 2.14 18.89
N VAL A 435 -17.84 1.42 19.79
CA VAL A 435 -18.50 0.14 19.47
C VAL A 435 -19.63 0.33 18.47
N ALA A 436 -20.42 1.39 18.59
CA ALA A 436 -21.47 1.71 17.62
C ALA A 436 -20.89 1.98 16.22
N PHE A 437 -19.77 2.72 16.15
CA PHE A 437 -19.03 2.93 14.91
C PHE A 437 -18.55 1.60 14.31
N LEU A 438 -17.82 0.78 15.08
CA LEU A 438 -17.31 -0.51 14.59
C LEU A 438 -18.43 -1.43 14.09
N LYS A 439 -19.59 -1.45 14.76
CA LYS A 439 -20.76 -2.24 14.32
C LYS A 439 -21.36 -1.76 13.00
N SER A 440 -21.12 -0.49 12.61
CA SER A 440 -21.67 0.13 11.41
C SER A 440 -20.81 -0.06 10.15
N TYR A 441 -19.61 -0.65 10.28
CA TYR A 441 -18.70 -0.93 9.17
C TYR A 441 -18.33 -2.42 9.12
N ASP A 442 -17.89 -2.87 7.95
CA ASP A 442 -17.12 -4.10 7.80
C ASP A 442 -15.64 -3.73 7.94
N VAL A 443 -15.06 -4.10 9.10
CA VAL A 443 -13.70 -3.73 9.47
C VAL A 443 -12.74 -4.84 9.05
N HIS A 444 -11.86 -4.54 8.10
CA HIS A 444 -10.88 -5.49 7.60
C HIS A 444 -9.56 -5.44 8.38
N SER A 445 -9.00 -6.62 8.61
CA SER A 445 -7.59 -6.77 9.00
C SER A 445 -6.67 -6.35 7.85
N MET A 446 -5.46 -5.89 8.18
CA MET A 446 -4.39 -5.68 7.19
C MET A 446 -3.45 -6.88 7.19
N ALA A 447 -2.80 -7.12 6.06
CA ALA A 447 -1.82 -8.20 5.93
C ALA A 447 -2.39 -9.59 6.27
N VAL A 448 -1.59 -10.44 6.92
CA VAL A 448 -1.83 -11.89 7.06
C VAL A 448 -2.33 -12.31 8.44
N TYR A 449 -2.59 -11.37 9.35
CA TYR A 449 -3.00 -11.64 10.73
C TYR A 449 -4.35 -10.99 11.05
N ASN A 450 -5.07 -11.58 12.01
CA ASN A 450 -6.21 -10.92 12.62
C ASN A 450 -5.77 -10.02 13.79
N TYR A 451 -6.66 -9.12 14.18
CA TYR A 451 -6.43 -8.20 15.29
C TYR A 451 -7.71 -8.05 16.10
N HIS A 452 -7.57 -7.69 17.37
CA HIS A 452 -8.66 -7.15 18.17
C HIS A 452 -8.30 -5.78 18.74
N LEU A 453 -9.32 -5.05 19.19
CA LEU A 453 -9.18 -3.71 19.73
C LEU A 453 -9.56 -3.71 21.20
N PHE A 454 -8.64 -3.28 22.07
CA PHE A 454 -8.96 -2.90 23.44
C PHE A 454 -9.39 -1.44 23.45
N ILE A 455 -10.56 -1.14 23.99
CA ILE A 455 -11.13 0.20 24.04
C ILE A 455 -11.58 0.48 25.46
N THR A 456 -11.21 1.61 26.02
CA THR A 456 -11.62 2.02 27.37
C THR A 456 -11.84 3.52 27.45
N ASP A 457 -12.67 3.99 28.37
CA ASP A 457 -12.87 5.42 28.58
C ASP A 457 -12.88 5.84 30.06
N LYS A 458 -12.87 7.15 30.29
CA LYS A 458 -12.88 7.77 31.62
C LYS A 458 -14.19 7.62 32.42
N SER A 459 -15.15 6.82 31.95
CA SER A 459 -16.25 6.33 32.79
C SER A 459 -15.89 5.03 33.52
N GLY A 460 -14.76 4.41 33.15
CA GLY A 460 -14.32 3.10 33.63
C GLY A 460 -14.88 1.94 32.81
N HIS A 461 -15.55 2.22 31.68
CA HIS A 461 -15.98 1.19 30.74
C HIS A 461 -14.78 0.71 29.92
N SER A 462 -14.68 -0.60 29.70
CA SER A 462 -13.63 -1.23 28.90
C SER A 462 -14.13 -2.49 28.20
N VAL A 463 -13.79 -2.61 26.92
CA VAL A 463 -14.19 -3.73 26.07
C VAL A 463 -13.05 -4.19 25.16
N VAL A 464 -13.13 -5.45 24.76
CA VAL A 464 -12.40 -6.01 23.62
C VAL A 464 -13.38 -6.22 22.48
N ALA A 465 -13.11 -5.61 21.33
CA ALA A 465 -13.81 -5.87 20.08
C ALA A 465 -12.95 -6.79 19.21
N GLU A 466 -13.44 -7.99 18.90
CA GLU A 466 -12.72 -9.00 18.12
C GLU A 466 -13.60 -9.60 17.02
N TRP A 467 -12.98 -10.04 15.93
CA TRP A 467 -13.69 -10.61 14.79
C TRP A 467 -13.38 -12.10 14.69
N VAL A 468 -14.36 -12.93 15.04
CA VAL A 468 -14.27 -14.39 14.97
C VAL A 468 -15.13 -14.85 13.81
N ASP A 469 -14.55 -15.58 12.87
CA ASP A 469 -15.23 -16.04 11.66
C ASP A 469 -15.94 -14.90 10.89
N ASN A 470 -15.30 -13.73 10.82
CA ASN A 470 -15.82 -12.50 10.23
C ASN A 470 -17.04 -11.87 10.93
N GLU A 471 -17.38 -12.33 12.13
CA GLU A 471 -18.39 -11.72 12.98
C GLU A 471 -17.75 -10.98 14.16
N MET A 472 -18.14 -9.71 14.33
CA MET A 472 -17.67 -8.88 15.45
C MET A 472 -18.33 -9.32 16.77
N SER A 473 -17.51 -9.69 17.74
CA SER A 473 -17.86 -9.91 19.14
C SER A 473 -17.33 -8.76 20.00
N VAL A 474 -18.10 -8.36 21.02
CA VAL A 474 -17.69 -7.34 21.99
C VAL A 474 -17.76 -7.95 23.38
N ILE A 475 -16.64 -7.97 24.08
CA ILE A 475 -16.46 -8.59 25.38
C ILE A 475 -16.10 -7.49 26.38
N GLU A 476 -16.85 -7.38 27.47
CA GLU A 476 -16.47 -6.54 28.61
C GLU A 476 -15.24 -7.15 29.27
N ALA A 477 -14.14 -6.41 29.31
CA ALA A 477 -12.87 -6.87 29.86
C ALA A 477 -12.00 -5.67 30.25
N ASP A 478 -11.32 -5.77 31.38
CA ASP A 478 -10.38 -4.77 31.88
C ASP A 478 -8.93 -5.05 31.49
N HIS A 479 -8.65 -6.17 30.82
CA HIS A 479 -7.33 -6.51 30.30
C HIS A 479 -7.39 -7.49 29.14
N VAL A 480 -6.31 -7.53 28.35
CA VAL A 480 -6.19 -8.41 27.16
C VAL A 480 -4.73 -8.59 26.74
N CYS A 481 -4.44 -9.71 26.07
CA CYS A 481 -3.14 -10.03 25.44
C CYS A 481 -3.33 -10.43 23.96
N ASN A 482 -2.73 -11.53 23.48
CA ASN A 482 -2.69 -11.88 22.05
C ASN A 482 -3.62 -13.06 21.65
N ASP A 483 -4.57 -13.40 22.51
CA ASP A 483 -5.52 -14.49 22.29
C ASP A 483 -6.96 -13.98 22.27
N TYR A 484 -7.85 -14.73 21.61
CA TYR A 484 -9.28 -14.39 21.59
C TYR A 484 -9.88 -14.44 22.99
N MET A 485 -10.59 -13.39 23.35
CA MET A 485 -11.31 -13.30 24.63
C MET A 485 -12.53 -14.21 24.66
N THR A 486 -13.05 -14.58 23.49
CA THR A 486 -14.12 -15.59 23.32
C THR A 486 -13.68 -17.04 23.55
N ASP A 487 -12.37 -17.30 23.75
CA ASP A 487 -11.83 -18.63 24.07
C ASP A 487 -11.17 -18.67 25.46
N PRO A 488 -11.94 -18.88 26.54
CA PRO A 488 -11.43 -18.83 27.91
C PRO A 488 -10.36 -19.87 28.25
N ASP A 489 -10.27 -20.96 27.48
CA ASP A 489 -9.29 -22.01 27.75
C ASP A 489 -7.89 -21.63 27.25
N VAL A 490 -7.81 -20.84 26.17
CA VAL A 490 -6.55 -20.32 25.66
C VAL A 490 -6.00 -19.23 26.59
N LEU A 491 -6.86 -18.35 27.13
CA LEU A 491 -6.44 -17.28 28.07
C LEU A 491 -5.72 -17.80 29.32
N LYS A 492 -6.03 -19.03 29.76
CA LYS A 492 -5.38 -19.68 30.91
C LYS A 492 -3.93 -20.07 30.64
N THR A 493 -3.52 -20.09 29.37
CA THR A 493 -2.19 -20.51 28.94
C THR A 493 -1.24 -19.35 28.66
N ASP A 494 -1.74 -18.12 28.61
CA ASP A 494 -0.90 -16.92 28.48
C ASP A 494 -0.49 -16.40 29.88
N ASP A 495 0.78 -16.58 30.24
CA ASP A 495 1.35 -16.14 31.52
C ASP A 495 1.21 -14.61 31.73
N ARG A 496 1.27 -13.80 30.67
CA ARG A 496 1.08 -12.34 30.75
C ARG A 496 -0.37 -12.03 31.09
N TYR A 497 -1.30 -12.72 30.46
CA TYR A 497 -2.73 -12.58 30.77
C TYR A 497 -2.99 -12.93 32.24
N GLN A 498 -2.48 -14.07 32.71
CA GLN A 498 -2.62 -14.47 34.12
C GLN A 498 -1.98 -13.46 35.09
N THR A 499 -0.87 -12.83 34.72
CA THR A 499 -0.22 -11.81 35.53
C THR A 499 -1.08 -10.54 35.65
N LEU A 500 -1.67 -10.08 34.53
CA LEU A 500 -2.62 -8.96 34.52
C LEU A 500 -3.86 -9.29 35.38
N ASP A 501 -4.51 -10.43 35.12
CA ASP A 501 -5.73 -10.87 35.79
C ASP A 501 -5.53 -10.92 37.32
N ASN A 502 -4.48 -11.61 37.78
CA ASN A 502 -4.18 -11.73 39.19
C ASN A 502 -3.88 -10.37 39.83
N ARG A 503 -3.06 -9.54 39.18
CA ARG A 503 -2.67 -8.24 39.77
C ARG A 503 -3.86 -7.29 39.87
N LEU A 504 -4.68 -7.21 38.82
CA LEU A 504 -5.87 -6.34 38.80
C LEU A 504 -6.91 -6.83 39.82
N ALA A 505 -7.13 -8.14 39.94
CA ALA A 505 -8.02 -8.71 40.95
C ALA A 505 -7.54 -8.45 42.39
N GLU A 506 -6.24 -8.56 42.66
CA GLU A 506 -5.65 -8.30 43.98
C GLU A 506 -5.83 -6.84 44.45
N CYS A 507 -5.83 -5.90 43.52
CA CYS A 507 -5.93 -4.47 43.80
C CYS A 507 -7.30 -3.86 43.49
N ASP A 508 -8.31 -4.66 43.11
CA ASP A 508 -9.64 -4.19 42.67
C ASP A 508 -9.56 -3.18 41.52
N GLY A 509 -8.60 -3.38 40.61
CA GLY A 509 -8.27 -2.49 39.50
C GLY A 509 -7.73 -1.12 39.94
N VAL A 510 -7.31 -0.98 41.21
CA VAL A 510 -6.80 0.28 41.75
C VAL A 510 -5.26 0.32 41.75
N LEU A 511 -4.69 1.15 40.89
CA LEU A 511 -3.25 1.32 40.71
C LEU A 511 -2.87 2.80 40.65
N THR A 512 -1.76 3.17 41.26
CA THR A 512 -1.07 4.43 40.91
C THR A 512 -0.43 4.32 39.51
N VAL A 513 -0.11 5.44 38.88
CA VAL A 513 0.61 5.45 37.60
C VAL A 513 1.92 4.64 37.66
N SER A 514 2.64 4.71 38.78
CA SER A 514 3.87 3.93 38.97
C SER A 514 3.58 2.43 39.04
N GLU A 515 2.55 2.01 39.77
CA GLU A 515 2.17 0.60 39.87
C GLU A 515 1.60 0.06 38.55
N ALA A 516 0.91 0.89 37.77
CA ALA A 516 0.49 0.55 36.42
C ALA A 516 1.69 0.35 35.48
N MET A 517 2.72 1.21 35.60
CA MET A 517 3.97 1.04 34.85
C MET A 517 4.74 -0.21 35.30
N ASP A 518 4.77 -0.52 36.60
CA ASP A 518 5.36 -1.75 37.11
C ASP A 518 4.61 -2.99 36.61
N LEU A 519 3.27 -2.95 36.51
CA LEU A 519 2.49 -4.04 35.92
C LEU A 519 2.86 -4.28 34.46
N LEU A 520 3.01 -3.22 33.66
CA LEU A 520 3.51 -3.34 32.27
C LEU A 520 4.91 -3.96 32.22
N LYS A 521 5.78 -3.62 33.17
CA LYS A 521 7.12 -4.21 33.30
C LYS A 521 7.10 -5.69 33.65
N ASP A 522 6.12 -6.12 34.44
CA ASP A 522 5.94 -7.52 34.82
C ASP A 522 5.48 -8.37 33.62
N VAL A 523 4.71 -7.78 32.69
CA VAL A 523 4.20 -8.47 31.48
C VAL A 523 4.93 -8.11 30.19
N LYS A 524 6.12 -7.50 30.28
CA LYS A 524 6.98 -7.23 29.12
C LYS A 524 7.48 -8.54 28.50
N GLN A 525 7.86 -8.47 27.24
CA GLN A 525 8.59 -9.51 26.53
C GLN A 525 10.05 -9.09 26.31
N ASP A 526 11.00 -10.01 26.48
CA ASP A 526 12.45 -9.74 26.38
C ASP A 526 13.17 -10.60 25.34
N TYR A 527 12.44 -11.39 24.55
CA TYR A 527 12.98 -12.11 23.40
C TYR A 527 13.26 -11.15 22.25
N GLU A 528 14.40 -11.31 21.57
CA GLU A 528 14.86 -10.38 20.52
C GLU A 528 13.80 -10.07 19.44
N GLU A 529 13.04 -11.07 19.02
CA GLU A 529 12.01 -10.94 17.97
C GLU A 529 10.69 -10.33 18.46
N THR A 530 10.41 -10.41 19.77
CA THR A 530 9.16 -9.92 20.39
C THR A 530 9.44 -8.97 21.55
N ALA A 531 10.60 -8.32 21.58
CA ALA A 531 10.97 -7.47 22.70
C ALA A 531 10.02 -6.27 22.82
N THR A 532 9.59 -5.94 24.05
CA THR A 532 8.77 -4.75 24.31
C THR A 532 9.55 -3.48 23.93
N GLN A 533 9.05 -2.75 22.94
CA GLN A 533 9.69 -1.53 22.44
C GLN A 533 9.19 -0.29 23.17
N TRP A 534 7.90 -0.22 23.46
CA TRP A 534 7.36 0.82 24.31
C TRP A 534 6.26 0.33 25.23
N SER A 535 6.18 1.01 26.37
CA SER A 535 5.17 0.78 27.40
C SER A 535 4.54 2.12 27.75
N CYS A 536 3.21 2.19 27.71
CA CYS A 536 2.45 3.42 27.91
C CYS A 536 1.41 3.26 28.99
N VAL A 537 1.32 4.27 29.87
CA VAL A 537 0.18 4.48 30.77
C VAL A 537 -0.45 5.82 30.40
N TYR A 538 -1.63 5.76 29.81
CA TYR A 538 -2.47 6.90 29.45
C TYR A 538 -3.35 7.29 30.63
N ASP A 539 -3.25 8.54 31.08
CA ASP A 539 -4.17 9.16 32.03
C ASP A 539 -5.32 9.80 31.25
N LEU A 540 -6.47 9.11 31.24
CA LEU A 540 -7.61 9.44 30.40
C LEU A 540 -8.37 10.68 30.88
N ASP A 541 -8.28 11.01 32.18
CA ASP A 541 -8.96 12.18 32.74
C ASP A 541 -8.15 13.46 32.54
N ASN A 542 -6.81 13.37 32.60
CA ASN A 542 -5.92 14.52 32.53
C ASN A 542 -5.25 14.71 31.16
N PHE A 543 -5.48 13.80 30.20
CA PHE A 543 -4.93 13.84 28.85
C PHE A 543 -3.39 13.89 28.85
N LYS A 544 -2.78 12.95 29.59
CA LYS A 544 -1.32 12.77 29.71
C LYS A 544 -0.89 11.33 29.45
N VAL A 545 0.31 11.13 28.94
CA VAL A 545 0.87 9.79 28.70
C VAL A 545 2.20 9.66 29.42
N TYR A 546 2.37 8.56 30.13
CA TYR A 546 3.64 8.13 30.69
C TYR A 546 4.21 7.05 29.79
N VAL A 547 5.41 7.23 29.25
CA VAL A 547 6.02 6.30 28.29
C VAL A 547 7.41 5.86 28.71
N VAL A 548 7.70 4.59 28.49
CA VAL A 548 9.03 3.98 28.56
C VAL A 548 9.33 3.44 27.16
N SER A 549 10.56 3.67 26.67
CA SER A 549 11.08 3.08 25.43
C SER A 549 12.16 2.05 25.76
N ASP A 550 12.29 1.02 24.94
CA ASP A 550 13.36 0.03 24.95
C ASP A 550 13.56 -0.65 26.32
N MET A 551 12.47 -0.85 27.07
CA MET A 551 12.48 -1.37 28.44
C MET A 551 13.41 -0.58 29.40
N ALA A 552 13.67 0.71 29.13
CA ALA A 552 14.47 1.60 29.97
C ALA A 552 13.67 2.12 31.17
N TRP A 553 13.17 1.22 32.01
CA TRP A 553 12.23 1.50 33.12
C TRP A 553 12.77 2.47 34.19
N GLU A 554 14.08 2.73 34.22
CA GLU A 554 14.69 3.78 35.04
C GLU A 554 14.29 5.20 34.62
N LYS A 555 13.73 5.36 33.41
CA LYS A 555 13.34 6.65 32.86
C LYS A 555 11.96 6.59 32.23
N VAL A 556 10.97 7.03 33.00
CA VAL A 556 9.61 7.27 32.54
C VAL A 556 9.48 8.71 32.07
N TYR A 557 8.98 8.90 30.84
CA TYR A 557 8.75 10.22 30.26
C TYR A 557 7.28 10.61 30.38
N GLU A 558 6.99 11.82 30.83
CA GLU A 558 5.64 12.40 30.81
C GLU A 558 5.45 13.21 29.53
N VAL A 559 4.39 12.91 28.79
CA VAL A 559 4.03 13.54 27.52
C VAL A 559 2.65 14.18 27.65
N THR A 560 2.59 15.47 27.36
CA THR A 560 1.36 16.27 27.29
C THR A 560 1.33 17.02 25.95
N PRO A 561 0.22 17.68 25.57
CA PRO A 561 0.18 18.52 24.37
C PRO A 561 1.31 19.57 24.31
N GLU A 562 1.75 20.09 25.45
CA GLU A 562 2.84 21.06 25.54
C GLU A 562 4.20 20.47 25.13
N SER A 563 4.40 19.15 25.26
CA SER A 563 5.62 18.46 24.84
C SER A 563 5.88 18.55 23.32
N PHE A 564 4.86 18.91 22.53
CA PHE A 564 4.91 19.06 21.07
C PHE A 564 5.11 20.51 20.60
N THR A 565 5.30 21.45 21.53
CA THR A 565 5.58 22.86 21.20
C THR A 565 7.02 23.11 20.79
#